data_AF-A0A9P6A3G8-F1
#
_entry.id   AF-A0A9P6A3G8-F1
#
_cell.length_a   1.000
_cell.length_b   1.000
_cell.length_c   1.000
_cell.angle_alpha   90.00
_cell.angle_beta   90.00
_cell.angle_gamma   90.00
#
_symmetry.space_group_name_H-M   'P 1'
#
loop_
_entity.id
_entity.type
_entity.pdbx_description
1 polymer ?
#
loop_
_entity_poly.entity_id
_entity_poly.type
_entity_poly.pdbx_seq_one_letter_code
_entity_poly.pdbx_strand_id
1 'polypeptide(L)' 'MDTVGDSPTRISTHGPRGSRREEWRKSKGMEPRPKRHGTNRQGVPVATRKAGRSQRRR' A
#
# COMPACT_ATOMS: atom_id res chain seq x y z
N MET A 1 31.57 18.77 11.96
CA MET A 1 30.86 17.75 12.76
C MET A 1 29.45 18.26 12.91
N ASP A 2 28.59 17.96 11.93
CA ASP A 2 27.27 18.58 11.85
C ASP A 2 26.21 17.60 12.37
N THR A 3 25.65 17.91 13.54
CA THR A 3 24.56 17.16 14.15
C THR A 3 23.25 17.47 13.41
N VAL A 4 22.82 16.58 12.53
CA VAL A 4 21.50 16.65 11.90
C VAL A 4 20.46 16.29 12.96
N GLY A 5 19.67 17.28 13.37
CA GLY A 5 18.58 17.11 14.33
C GLY A 5 17.55 16.10 13.85
N ASP A 6 17.30 15.07 14.67
CA ASP A 6 16.27 14.05 14.49
C ASP A 6 14.89 14.68 14.71
N SER A 7 14.31 15.26 13.65
CA SER A 7 12.89 15.58 13.66
C SER A 7 12.09 14.27 13.77
N PRO A 8 11.12 14.13 14.68
CA PRO A 8 10.39 12.87 14.86
C PRO A 8 9.70 12.52 13.55
N THR A 9 10.24 11.53 12.83
CA THR A 9 9.64 11.04 11.59
C THR A 9 8.23 10.60 11.94
N ARG A 10 7.22 11.26 11.37
CA ARG A 10 5.82 10.92 11.62
C ARG A 10 5.58 9.51 11.07
N ILE A 11 5.69 8.50 11.92
CA ILE A 11 5.52 7.09 11.54
C ILE A 11 4.06 6.91 11.15
N SER A 12 3.79 6.82 9.84
CA SER A 12 2.45 6.60 9.33
C SER A 12 2.00 5.18 9.69
N THR A 13 1.07 5.08 10.64
CA THR A 13 0.36 3.83 10.97
C THR A 13 -0.51 3.31 9.83
N HIS A 14 -0.67 4.09 8.76
CA HIS A 14 -1.60 3.90 7.67
C HIS A 14 -0.93 3.34 6.39
N GLY A 15 0.37 3.03 6.44
CA GLY A 15 1.06 2.28 5.38
C GLY A 15 0.81 0.77 5.47
N PRO A 16 0.97 0.01 4.37
CA PRO A 16 0.82 -1.44 4.42
C PRO A 16 1.92 -2.04 5.32
N ARG A 17 1.50 -2.55 6.49
CA ARG A 17 2.40 -3.21 7.45
C ARG A 17 2.82 -4.55 6.88
N GLY A 18 4.09 -4.69 6.53
CA GLY A 18 4.82 -5.97 6.49
C GLY A 18 4.03 -7.13 5.90
N SER A 19 3.29 -6.90 4.80
CA SER A 19 2.58 -8.02 4.20
C SER A 19 3.64 -8.96 3.61
N ARG A 20 3.58 -10.25 3.94
CA ARG A 20 4.54 -11.27 3.46
C ARG A 20 4.83 -11.16 1.96
N ARG A 21 3.84 -10.73 1.18
CA ARG A 21 3.94 -10.54 -0.27
C ARG A 21 4.78 -9.32 -0.67
N GLU A 22 4.70 -8.21 0.06
CA GLU A 22 5.54 -7.03 -0.18
C GLU A 22 6.98 -7.29 0.24
N GLU A 23 7.21 -7.99 1.34
CA GLU A 23 8.55 -8.40 1.80
C GLU A 23 9.22 -9.34 0.79
N TRP A 24 8.50 -10.33 0.27
CA TRP A 24 9.01 -11.21 -0.77
C TRP A 24 9.33 -10.45 -2.06
N ARG A 25 8.50 -9.49 -2.48
CA ARG A 25 8.78 -8.63 -3.64
C ARG A 25 10.03 -7.80 -3.43
N LYS A 26 10.20 -7.18 -2.26
CA LYS A 26 11.41 -6.45 -1.88
C LYS A 26 12.64 -7.35 -1.94
N SER A 27 12.56 -8.57 -1.39
CA SER A 27 13.64 -9.57 -1.45
C SER A 27 14.00 -9.97 -2.88
N LYS A 28 13.02 -10.01 -3.78
CA LYS A 28 13.21 -10.33 -5.20
C LYS A 28 13.48 -9.12 -6.10
N GLY A 29 13.70 -7.93 -5.52
CA GLY A 29 13.94 -6.70 -6.29
C GLY A 29 12.75 -6.25 -7.15
N MET A 30 11.54 -6.73 -6.86
CA MET A 30 10.32 -6.35 -7.57
C MET A 30 9.71 -5.09 -6.95
N GLU A 31 9.11 -4.24 -7.78
CA GLU A 31 8.40 -3.04 -7.32
C GLU A 31 7.29 -3.36 -6.32
N PRO A 32 6.97 -2.48 -5.37
CA PRO A 32 5.84 -2.66 -4.46
C PRO A 32 4.51 -2.80 -5.22
N ARG A 33 3.47 -3.37 -4.58
CA ARG A 33 2.15 -3.41 -5.22
C ARG A 33 1.65 -1.97 -5.44
N PRO A 34 1.08 -1.66 -6.61
CA PRO A 34 0.52 -0.34 -6.86
C PRO A 34 -0.57 -0.05 -5.82
N LYS A 35 -0.44 1.11 -5.17
CA LYS A 35 -1.42 1.59 -4.20
C LYS A 35 -2.71 1.93 -4.94
N ARG A 36 -3.85 1.67 -4.30
CA ARG A 36 -5.14 2.11 -4.84
C ARG A 36 -5.43 3.50 -4.33
N HIS A 37 -5.81 4.36 -5.26
CA HIS A 37 -6.23 5.72 -4.97
C HIS A 37 -7.76 5.76 -4.86
N GLY A 38 -8.25 6.34 -3.77
CA GLY A 38 -9.68 6.54 -3.53
C GLY A 38 -10.29 5.59 -2.50
N THR A 39 -11.29 6.13 -1.81
CA THR A 39 -12.05 5.48 -0.75
C THR A 39 -13.52 5.45 -1.18
N ASN A 40 -14.23 4.37 -0.89
CA ASN A 40 -15.68 4.32 -1.14
C ASN A 40 -16.44 5.14 -0.07
N ARG A 41 -17.76 5.27 -0.22
CA ARG A 41 -18.62 6.03 0.71
C ARG A 41 -18.58 5.47 2.15
N GLN A 42 -18.17 4.21 2.33
CA GLN A 42 -18.06 3.52 3.61
C GLN A 42 -16.67 3.68 4.27
N GLY A 43 -15.74 4.44 3.66
CA GLY A 43 -14.42 4.65 4.24
C GLY A 43 -13.40 3.55 3.96
N VAL A 44 -13.70 2.57 3.11
CA VAL A 44 -12.76 1.49 2.73
C VAL A 44 -12.16 1.70 1.33
N PRO A 45 -10.96 1.14 1.05
CA PRO A 45 -10.33 1.27 -0.27
C PRO A 45 -11.24 0.80 -1.41
N VAL A 46 -11.21 1.53 -2.53
CA VAL A 46 -12.05 1.22 -3.70
C VAL A 46 -11.79 -0.19 -4.25
N ALA A 47 -12.88 -0.86 -4.63
CA ALA A 47 -12.88 -2.20 -5.22
C ALA A 47 -12.12 -2.24 -6.57
N THR A 48 -11.62 -3.42 -6.95
CA THR A 48 -10.90 -3.62 -8.23
C THR A 48 -11.78 -3.41 -9.45
N ARG A 49 -13.06 -3.73 -9.32
CA ARG A 49 -14.03 -3.80 -10.41
C ARG A 49 -15.31 -3.09 -9.99
N LYS A 50 -16.02 -2.52 -10.96
CA LYS A 50 -17.38 -2.01 -10.77
C LYS A 50 -18.32 -3.14 -10.37
N ALA A 51 -19.36 -2.81 -9.61
CA ALA A 51 -20.46 -3.73 -9.33
C ALA A 51 -21.07 -4.25 -10.65
N GLY A 52 -21.48 -5.51 -10.68
CA GLY A 52 -22.05 -6.16 -11.87
C GLY A 52 -21.04 -6.60 -12.94
N ARG A 53 -19.77 -6.19 -12.87
CA ARG A 53 -18.76 -6.65 -13.83
C ARG A 53 -18.34 -8.08 -13.52
N SER A 54 -18.47 -9.03 -14.46
CA SER A 54 -18.02 -10.40 -14.26
C SER A 54 -16.51 -10.47 -13.95
N GLN A 55 -16.14 -11.32 -12.99
CA GLN A 55 -14.73 -11.58 -12.70
C GLN A 55 -14.25 -12.66 -13.66
N ARG A 56 -13.39 -12.30 -14.61
CA ARG A 56 -12.63 -13.30 -15.37
C ARG A 56 -11.60 -13.91 -14.43
N ARG A 57 -11.68 -15.21 -14.19
CA ARG A 57 -10.58 -15.99 -13.60
C ARG A 57 -9.48 -16.02 -14.67
N ARG A 58 -8.44 -15.23 -14.44
CA ARG A 58 -7.14 -15.37 -15.11
C ARG A 58 -6.15 -15.84 -14.07
#